data_AF-A0A820I2H0-F1
#
_entry.id   AF-A0A820I2H0-F1
#
_cell.length_a   1.000
_cell.length_b   1.000
_cell.length_c   1.000
_cell.angle_alpha   90.00
_cell.angle_beta   90.00
_cell.angle_gamma   90.00
#
_symmetry.space_group_name_H-M   'P 1'
#
loop_
_entity.id
_entity.type
_entity.pdbx_description
1 polymer ?
#
loop_
_entity_poly.entity_id
_entity_poly.type
_entity_poly.pdbx_seq_one_letter_code
_entity_poly.pdbx_strand_id
1 'polypeptide(L)'
;ISLQYTPQSHSDSPKAVLRHNKADRTYYPQESISSENSRSSSQWHMNLEENADVFVKNSSSKYDAEMKTLCKNLMENQNVNLNECREYDKKISLLHIAVSFNTPKVTVPVILYLENTLSKPLFYELIKQYPSAINNYINIAKLRLENDYYIALLKQFNKNDDIAMIRLRQARETNNYDTKLTLLNHAAMYVLHLT
;
A
#
# COMPACT_ATOMS: atom_id res chain seq x y z
N ILE A 1 -70.44 20.34 35.60
CA ILE A 1 -70.04 19.53 36.78
C ILE A 1 -68.52 19.46 36.75
N SER A 2 -67.85 20.06 37.74
CA SER A 2 -66.39 20.21 37.75
C SER A 2 -65.78 19.45 38.93
N LEU A 3 -65.08 18.36 38.62
CA LEU A 3 -64.16 17.53 39.43
C LEU A 3 -63.31 16.79 38.37
N GLN A 4 -62.01 16.47 38.46
CA GLN A 4 -60.87 16.67 39.37
C GLN A 4 -59.58 16.44 38.49
N TYR A 5 -58.30 16.39 38.89
CA TYR A 5 -57.62 16.34 40.20
C TYR A 5 -56.22 16.99 40.10
N THR A 6 -55.84 17.82 41.07
CA THR A 6 -54.44 18.08 41.53
C THR A 6 -54.51 18.20 43.07
N PRO A 7 -53.42 18.06 43.86
CA PRO A 7 -52.00 18.05 43.48
C PRO A 7 -51.16 16.92 44.13
N GLN A 8 -49.87 16.85 43.81
CA GLN A 8 -48.83 16.79 44.85
C GLN A 8 -47.43 17.14 44.32
N SER A 9 -46.73 17.97 45.08
CA SER A 9 -45.34 18.37 44.87
C SER A 9 -44.38 17.32 45.42
N HIS A 10 -43.27 17.05 44.71
CA HIS A 10 -41.99 16.83 45.40
C HIS A 10 -40.82 17.36 44.57
N SER A 11 -39.93 18.04 45.28
CA SER A 11 -38.60 18.43 44.82
C SER A 11 -37.74 17.20 44.48
N ASP A 12 -36.98 17.25 43.40
CA ASP A 12 -35.68 16.58 43.38
C ASP A 12 -34.69 17.27 42.44
N SER A 13 -33.51 17.58 42.97
CA SER A 13 -32.40 18.17 42.23
C SER A 13 -31.73 17.12 41.33
N PRO A 14 -31.22 17.49 40.14
CA PRO A 14 -30.33 16.61 39.39
C PRO A 14 -29.03 16.40 40.18
N LYS A 15 -28.90 15.26 40.85
CA LYS A 15 -27.66 14.87 41.55
C LYS A 15 -26.54 14.71 40.53
N ALA A 16 -25.49 15.52 40.67
CA ALA A 16 -24.26 15.35 39.92
C ALA A 16 -23.63 13.98 40.24
N VAL A 17 -23.64 13.07 39.27
CA VAL A 17 -22.96 11.77 39.39
C VAL A 17 -21.47 11.99 39.14
N LEU A 18 -20.75 12.43 40.17
CA LEU A 18 -19.30 12.33 40.21
C LEU A 18 -18.88 10.86 40.19
N ARG A 19 -18.50 10.34 39.02
CA ARG A 19 -17.64 9.16 38.96
C ARG A 19 -16.19 9.62 39.13
N HIS A 20 -15.67 9.45 40.34
CA HIS A 20 -14.24 9.36 40.53
C HIS A 20 -13.69 8.17 39.72
N ASN A 21 -12.60 8.39 39.01
CA ASN A 21 -11.48 7.45 39.00
C ASN A 21 -10.19 8.27 39.09
N LYS A 22 -9.44 8.01 40.16
CA LYS A 22 -8.09 8.56 40.37
C LYS A 22 -7.10 7.79 39.50
N ALA A 23 -5.97 8.42 39.21
CA ALA A 23 -4.62 7.86 39.00
C ALA A 23 -4.51 6.49 38.26
N ASP A 24 -3.69 6.36 37.22
CA ASP A 24 -2.24 6.47 37.44
C ASP A 24 -1.43 6.89 36.21
N ARG A 25 -0.30 7.55 36.48
CA ARG A 25 0.78 7.73 35.50
C ARG A 25 1.71 6.52 35.57
N THR A 26 1.61 5.64 34.57
CA THR A 26 2.65 4.64 34.25
C THR A 26 3.22 5.04 32.88
N TYR A 27 4.26 5.87 32.82
CA TYR A 27 5.66 5.46 32.94
C TYR A 27 5.96 4.22 32.07
N TYR A 28 6.12 4.46 30.76
CA TYR A 28 6.81 3.50 29.89
C TYR A 28 8.26 3.37 30.38
N PRO A 29 8.77 2.15 30.62
CA PRO A 29 10.17 1.97 30.98
C PRO A 29 11.08 2.44 29.84
N GLN A 30 12.02 3.34 30.13
CA GLN A 30 13.21 3.42 29.31
C GLN A 30 14.09 2.23 29.68
N GLU A 31 14.09 1.19 28.84
CA GLU A 31 15.13 0.19 28.91
C GLU A 31 16.47 0.85 28.59
N SER A 32 17.34 0.89 29.60
CA SER A 32 18.72 1.31 29.46
C SER A 32 19.42 0.36 28.48
N ILE A 33 19.75 0.86 27.29
CA ILE A 33 20.55 0.12 26.31
C ILE A 33 21.98 -0.01 26.87
N SER A 34 22.24 -1.12 27.54
CA SER A 34 23.58 -1.58 27.90
C SER A 34 24.39 -1.74 26.63
N SER A 35 25.50 -1.02 26.53
CA SER A 35 26.36 -0.97 25.36
C SER A 35 27.22 -2.23 25.21
N GLU A 36 26.64 -3.36 24.80
CA GLU A 36 27.43 -4.59 24.59
C GLU A 36 26.76 -5.66 23.70
N ASN A 37 26.57 -5.37 22.40
CA ASN A 37 26.66 -6.43 21.37
C ASN A 37 26.94 -5.91 19.94
N SER A 38 28.06 -5.19 19.78
CA SER A 38 28.55 -4.76 18.46
C SER A 38 29.20 -5.92 17.69
N ARG A 39 28.42 -6.90 17.23
CA ARG A 39 28.82 -7.91 16.22
C ARG A 39 27.61 -8.57 15.55
N SER A 40 27.65 -8.63 14.22
CA SER A 40 26.76 -9.41 13.34
C SER A 40 25.32 -8.90 13.11
N SER A 41 25.19 -7.66 12.61
CA SER A 41 23.99 -7.24 11.83
C SER A 41 24.35 -6.76 10.40
N SER A 42 25.61 -6.42 10.15
CA SER A 42 26.09 -5.93 8.83
C SER A 42 26.36 -7.03 7.79
N GLN A 43 26.36 -8.31 8.17
CA GLN A 43 26.74 -9.42 7.27
C GLN A 43 25.64 -9.80 6.26
N TRP A 44 24.39 -9.41 6.51
CA TRP A 44 23.26 -9.67 5.61
C TRP A 44 23.05 -8.57 4.54
N HIS A 45 23.76 -7.45 4.63
CA HIS A 45 23.50 -6.25 3.81
C HIS A 45 24.42 -6.08 2.59
N MET A 46 25.43 -6.93 2.40
CA MET A 46 26.42 -6.78 1.30
C MET A 46 26.40 -7.95 0.30
N ASN A 47 25.21 -8.46 -0.06
CA ASN A 47 25.10 -9.50 -1.11
C ASN A 47 23.75 -9.54 -1.85
N LEU A 48 22.80 -8.61 -1.63
CA LEU A 48 21.53 -8.62 -2.38
C LEU A 48 21.58 -7.77 -3.66
N GLU A 49 22.22 -6.59 -3.62
CA GLU A 49 22.20 -5.66 -4.75
C GLU A 49 23.01 -6.18 -5.95
N GLU A 50 24.18 -6.80 -5.72
CA GLU A 50 25.01 -7.38 -6.78
C GLU A 50 24.40 -8.67 -7.38
N ASN A 51 23.46 -9.33 -6.69
CA ASN A 51 22.78 -10.53 -7.18
C ASN A 51 21.51 -10.26 -8.00
N ALA A 52 20.89 -9.08 -7.88
CA ALA A 52 19.63 -8.79 -8.58
C ALA A 52 19.79 -8.78 -10.11
N ASP A 53 20.79 -8.06 -10.63
CA ASP A 53 21.09 -7.98 -12.07
C ASP A 53 21.60 -9.31 -12.67
N VAL A 54 22.16 -10.18 -11.83
CA VAL A 54 22.67 -11.51 -12.23
C VAL A 54 21.53 -12.54 -12.25
N PHE A 55 20.59 -12.49 -11.30
CA PHE A 55 19.47 -13.44 -11.24
C PHE A 55 18.49 -13.29 -12.42
N VAL A 56 18.19 -12.06 -12.84
CA VAL A 56 17.29 -11.80 -13.99
C VAL A 56 17.87 -12.36 -15.29
N LYS A 57 19.21 -12.34 -15.46
CA LYS A 57 19.86 -12.84 -16.68
C LYS A 57 19.96 -14.37 -16.79
N ASN A 58 20.18 -15.07 -15.68
CA ASN A 58 20.40 -16.53 -15.72
C ASN A 58 19.13 -17.39 -15.59
N SER A 59 18.03 -16.85 -15.04
CA SER A 59 16.79 -17.63 -14.80
C SER A 59 15.79 -17.62 -15.98
N SER A 60 15.78 -16.56 -16.79
CA SER A 60 14.77 -16.34 -17.87
C SER A 60 14.64 -17.51 -18.86
N SER A 61 15.77 -18.02 -19.37
CA SER A 61 15.77 -18.93 -20.52
C SER A 61 15.04 -20.26 -20.32
N LYS A 62 14.86 -20.74 -19.08
CA LYS A 62 14.27 -22.07 -18.83
C LYS A 62 12.76 -22.10 -19.09
N TYR A 63 12.06 -21.00 -18.78
CA TYR A 63 10.60 -20.95 -18.81
C TYR A 63 10.04 -19.98 -19.86
N ASP A 64 10.88 -19.15 -20.49
CA ASP A 64 10.44 -18.13 -21.45
C ASP A 64 9.53 -18.64 -22.59
N ALA A 65 9.76 -19.83 -23.13
CA ALA A 65 8.91 -20.38 -24.20
C ALA A 65 7.49 -20.76 -23.70
N GLU A 66 7.41 -21.34 -22.50
CA GLU A 66 6.16 -21.67 -21.80
C GLU A 66 5.40 -20.38 -21.48
N MET A 67 6.09 -19.40 -20.88
CA MET A 67 5.50 -18.11 -20.48
C MET A 67 5.06 -17.27 -21.69
N LYS A 68 5.81 -17.27 -22.81
CA LYS A 68 5.39 -16.61 -24.06
C LYS A 68 4.11 -17.21 -24.64
N THR A 69 4.00 -18.54 -24.61
CA THR A 69 2.78 -19.23 -25.06
C THR A 69 1.60 -18.86 -24.16
N LEU A 70 1.82 -18.87 -22.85
CA LEU A 70 0.80 -18.53 -21.85
C LEU A 70 0.34 -17.06 -21.95
N CYS A 71 1.26 -16.12 -22.13
CA CYS A 71 0.95 -14.70 -22.37
C CYS A 71 0.23 -14.46 -23.70
N LYS A 72 0.55 -15.22 -24.75
CA LYS A 72 -0.17 -15.17 -26.03
C LYS A 72 -1.62 -15.65 -25.86
N ASN A 73 -1.83 -16.75 -25.14
CA ASN A 73 -3.17 -17.28 -24.86
C ASN A 73 -4.01 -16.27 -24.04
N LEU A 74 -3.40 -15.58 -23.05
CA LEU A 74 -4.04 -14.47 -22.34
C LEU A 74 -4.43 -13.32 -23.28
N MET A 75 -3.56 -12.94 -24.22
CA MET A 75 -3.83 -11.86 -25.19
C MET A 75 -5.01 -12.19 -26.12
N GLU A 76 -5.17 -13.48 -26.46
CA GLU A 76 -6.28 -14.01 -27.25
C GLU A 76 -7.58 -14.21 -26.43
N ASN A 77 -7.57 -13.89 -25.13
CA ASN A 77 -8.65 -14.13 -24.15
C ASN A 77 -9.04 -15.61 -24.00
N GLN A 78 -8.09 -16.53 -24.23
CA GLN A 78 -8.29 -17.94 -23.92
C GLN A 78 -8.31 -18.14 -22.39
N ASN A 79 -9.02 -19.18 -21.93
CA ASN A 79 -9.00 -19.55 -20.51
C ASN A 79 -7.62 -20.12 -20.14
N VAL A 80 -6.85 -19.36 -19.36
CA VAL A 80 -5.49 -19.70 -18.95
C VAL A 80 -5.43 -19.91 -17.43
N ASN A 81 -4.89 -21.05 -17.01
CA ASN A 81 -4.73 -21.38 -15.60
C ASN A 81 -3.38 -20.91 -15.04
N LEU A 82 -3.32 -19.67 -14.55
CA LEU A 82 -2.09 -19.12 -13.95
C LEU A 82 -1.59 -19.90 -12.71
N ASN A 83 -2.42 -20.76 -12.10
CA ASN A 83 -2.04 -21.56 -10.92
C ASN A 83 -1.02 -22.67 -11.21
N GLU A 84 -0.66 -22.87 -12.47
CA GLU A 84 0.45 -23.74 -12.91
C GLU A 84 1.82 -23.06 -12.73
N CYS A 85 1.87 -21.73 -12.70
CA CYS A 85 3.07 -20.92 -12.46
C CYS A 85 3.43 -20.82 -10.96
N ARG A 86 3.54 -21.95 -10.26
CA ARG A 86 3.73 -21.98 -8.79
C ARG A 86 5.13 -21.54 -8.36
N GLU A 87 6.15 -21.97 -9.10
CA GLU A 87 7.56 -21.67 -8.83
C GLU A 87 7.83 -20.17 -8.93
N TYR A 88 8.69 -19.64 -8.04
CA TYR A 88 9.05 -18.22 -8.04
C TYR A 88 9.73 -17.79 -9.35
N ASP A 89 10.62 -18.61 -9.90
CA ASP A 89 11.29 -18.35 -11.18
C ASP A 89 10.31 -18.31 -12.36
N LYS A 90 9.27 -19.17 -12.35
CA LYS A 90 8.17 -19.11 -13.32
C LYS A 90 7.40 -17.80 -13.19
N LYS A 91 7.15 -17.32 -11.97
CA LYS A 91 6.47 -16.04 -11.71
C LYS A 91 7.28 -14.83 -12.18
N ILE A 92 8.60 -14.83 -12.00
CA ILE A 92 9.50 -13.80 -12.56
C ILE A 92 9.44 -13.82 -14.08
N SER A 93 9.65 -14.99 -14.69
CA SER A 93 9.61 -15.16 -16.15
C SER A 93 8.25 -14.74 -16.73
N LEU A 94 7.16 -15.08 -16.06
CA LEU A 94 5.80 -14.67 -16.43
C LEU A 94 5.65 -13.14 -16.42
N LEU A 95 6.14 -12.45 -15.39
CA LEU A 95 6.08 -10.99 -15.32
C LEU A 95 6.95 -10.34 -16.41
N HIS A 96 8.19 -10.80 -16.57
CA HIS A 96 9.11 -10.32 -17.59
C HIS A 96 8.50 -10.39 -19.00
N ILE A 97 7.95 -11.56 -19.36
CA ILE A 97 7.29 -11.75 -20.64
C ILE A 97 5.99 -10.92 -20.73
N ALA A 98 5.13 -10.92 -19.71
CA ALA A 98 3.89 -10.13 -19.69
C ALA A 98 4.12 -8.61 -19.81
N VAL A 99 5.27 -8.12 -19.35
CA VAL A 99 5.73 -6.75 -19.54
C VAL A 99 6.22 -6.52 -20.98
N SER A 100 6.97 -7.45 -21.57
CA SER A 100 7.45 -7.33 -22.96
C SER A 100 6.33 -7.25 -24.01
N PHE A 101 5.16 -7.84 -23.72
CA PHE A 101 3.96 -7.75 -24.57
C PHE A 101 3.33 -6.33 -24.56
N ASN A 102 3.70 -5.47 -23.60
CA ASN A 102 3.27 -4.07 -23.47
C ASN A 102 1.75 -3.82 -23.64
N THR A 103 0.92 -4.75 -23.16
CA THR A 103 -0.55 -4.64 -23.23
C THR A 103 -1.19 -4.90 -21.87
N PRO A 104 -2.02 -3.97 -21.34
CA PRO A 104 -2.72 -4.18 -20.08
C PRO A 104 -3.54 -5.47 -20.03
N LYS A 105 -4.02 -5.99 -21.18
CA LYS A 105 -4.76 -7.26 -21.27
C LYS A 105 -3.97 -8.46 -20.73
N VAL A 106 -2.64 -8.45 -20.85
CA VAL A 106 -1.77 -9.53 -20.36
C VAL A 106 -1.12 -9.13 -19.04
N THR A 107 -0.62 -7.88 -18.93
CA THR A 107 0.11 -7.43 -17.76
C THR A 107 -0.79 -7.31 -16.51
N VAL A 108 -2.06 -6.88 -16.64
CA VAL A 108 -2.97 -6.72 -15.48
C VAL A 108 -3.35 -8.06 -14.83
N PRO A 109 -3.81 -9.11 -15.56
CA PRO A 109 -4.08 -10.42 -14.97
C PRO A 109 -2.86 -11.04 -14.27
N VAL A 110 -1.67 -10.87 -14.85
CA VAL A 110 -0.41 -11.36 -14.25
C VAL A 110 -0.08 -10.60 -12.97
N ILE A 111 -0.16 -9.28 -12.95
CA ILE A 111 0.03 -8.47 -11.73
C ILE A 111 -0.94 -8.91 -10.62
N LEU A 112 -2.23 -9.11 -10.94
CA LEU A 112 -3.23 -9.57 -9.97
C LEU A 112 -2.96 -10.99 -9.46
N TYR A 113 -2.50 -11.89 -10.33
CA TYR A 113 -2.08 -13.23 -9.92
C TYR A 113 -0.88 -13.19 -8.97
N LEU A 114 0.10 -12.32 -9.23
CA LEU A 114 1.28 -12.17 -8.38
C LEU A 114 0.92 -11.51 -7.03
N GLU A 115 0.05 -10.49 -7.02
CA GLU A 115 -0.47 -9.85 -5.80
C GLU A 115 -1.14 -10.87 -4.88
N ASN A 116 -1.91 -11.81 -5.45
CA ASN A 116 -2.65 -12.82 -4.69
C ASN A 116 -1.81 -14.05 -4.27
N THR A 117 -0.62 -14.26 -4.85
CA THR A 117 0.16 -15.51 -4.67
C THR A 117 1.60 -15.30 -4.20
N LEU A 118 2.02 -14.07 -3.93
CA LEU A 118 3.28 -13.71 -3.29
C LEU A 118 2.98 -12.94 -1.99
N SER A 119 3.94 -12.92 -1.05
CA SER A 119 3.85 -12.02 0.10
C SER A 119 4.02 -10.57 -0.39
N LYS A 120 3.34 -9.61 0.27
CA LYS A 120 3.42 -8.19 -0.10
C LYS A 120 4.85 -7.65 -0.28
N PRO A 121 5.83 -7.99 0.60
CA PRO A 121 7.22 -7.54 0.40
C PRO A 121 7.82 -8.04 -0.92
N LEU A 122 7.75 -9.36 -1.17
CA LEU A 122 8.30 -9.97 -2.39
C LEU A 122 7.59 -9.46 -3.66
N PHE A 123 6.27 -9.27 -3.59
CA PHE A 123 5.50 -8.70 -4.69
C PHE A 123 5.93 -7.26 -5.03
N TYR A 124 6.11 -6.40 -4.02
CA TYR A 124 6.57 -5.03 -4.25
C TYR A 124 8.03 -4.96 -4.70
N GLU A 125 8.90 -5.81 -4.17
CA GLU A 125 10.30 -5.93 -4.61
C GLU A 125 10.39 -6.36 -6.08
N LEU A 126 9.64 -7.39 -6.46
CA LEU A 126 9.55 -7.87 -7.84
C LEU A 126 8.99 -6.80 -8.78
N ILE A 127 7.85 -6.17 -8.45
CA ILE A 127 7.24 -5.13 -9.32
C ILE A 127 8.12 -3.88 -9.43
N LYS A 128 8.93 -3.52 -8.42
CA LYS A 128 9.85 -2.38 -8.50
C LYS A 128 10.87 -2.51 -9.64
N GLN A 129 11.21 -3.73 -10.06
CA GLN A 129 12.11 -4.00 -11.19
C GLN A 129 11.48 -3.69 -12.56
N TYR A 130 10.15 -3.50 -12.63
CA TYR A 130 9.41 -3.32 -13.89
C TYR A 130 8.56 -2.03 -13.88
N PRO A 131 9.11 -0.87 -14.27
CA PRO A 131 8.41 0.43 -14.20
C PRO A 131 7.06 0.51 -14.92
N SER A 132 6.90 -0.24 -16.03
CA SER A 132 5.62 -0.36 -16.75
C SER A 132 4.60 -1.21 -15.98
N ALA A 133 5.03 -2.22 -15.22
CA ALA A 133 4.16 -2.97 -14.32
C ALA A 133 3.70 -2.12 -13.14
N ILE A 134 4.59 -1.28 -12.56
CA ILE A 134 4.24 -0.31 -11.50
C ILE A 134 3.07 0.58 -11.95
N ASN A 135 3.15 1.18 -13.15
CA ASN A 135 2.10 2.06 -13.65
C ASN A 135 0.76 1.32 -13.86
N ASN A 136 0.78 0.08 -14.37
CA ASN A 136 -0.42 -0.75 -14.47
C ASN A 136 -0.99 -1.09 -13.09
N TYR A 137 -0.15 -1.43 -12.12
CA TYR A 137 -0.56 -1.74 -10.75
C TYR A 137 -1.17 -0.53 -10.02
N ILE A 138 -0.59 0.67 -10.19
CA ILE A 138 -1.15 1.92 -9.68
C ILE A 138 -2.54 2.18 -10.27
N ASN A 139 -2.73 1.96 -11.58
CA ASN A 139 -4.04 2.12 -12.22
C ASN A 139 -5.08 1.13 -11.68
N ILE A 140 -4.70 -0.12 -11.39
CA ILE A 140 -5.54 -1.10 -10.69
C ILE A 140 -5.89 -0.60 -9.27
N ALA A 141 -4.88 -0.18 -8.51
CA ALA A 141 -5.01 0.25 -7.13
C ALA A 141 -5.93 1.48 -6.99
N LYS A 142 -5.82 2.44 -7.92
CA LYS A 142 -6.68 3.63 -8.02
C LYS A 142 -8.18 3.32 -8.12
N LEU A 143 -8.54 2.13 -8.63
CA LEU A 143 -9.92 1.66 -8.79
C LEU A 143 -10.39 0.78 -7.62
N ARG A 144 -9.48 0.28 -6.77
CA ARG A 144 -9.75 -0.72 -5.73
C ARG A 144 -9.50 -0.25 -4.30
N LEU A 145 -8.64 0.75 -4.10
CA LEU A 145 -8.21 1.23 -2.79
C LEU A 145 -8.89 2.55 -2.42
N GLU A 146 -9.13 2.74 -1.13
CA GLU A 146 -9.47 4.04 -0.57
C GLU A 146 -8.29 5.02 -0.71
N ASN A 147 -8.58 6.32 -0.72
CA ASN A 147 -7.60 7.37 -1.02
C ASN A 147 -6.32 7.30 -0.17
N ASP A 148 -6.41 7.00 1.13
CA ASP A 148 -5.23 6.97 1.99
C ASP A 148 -4.34 5.74 1.74
N TYR A 149 -4.92 4.56 1.48
CA TYR A 149 -4.18 3.38 1.04
C TYR A 149 -3.56 3.58 -0.34
N TYR A 150 -4.26 4.25 -1.26
CA TYR A 150 -3.72 4.62 -2.57
C TYR A 150 -2.54 5.59 -2.46
N ILE A 151 -2.64 6.61 -1.60
CA ILE A 151 -1.52 7.54 -1.33
C ILE A 151 -0.33 6.82 -0.68
N ALA A 152 -0.56 5.91 0.26
CA ALA A 152 0.51 5.08 0.84
C ALA A 152 1.20 4.22 -0.22
N LEU A 153 0.45 3.70 -1.19
CA LEU A 153 1.01 2.94 -2.31
C LEU A 153 1.84 3.83 -3.27
N LEU A 154 1.36 5.03 -3.58
CA LEU A 154 2.12 5.98 -4.40
C LEU A 154 3.45 6.36 -3.74
N LYS A 155 3.49 6.52 -2.40
CA LYS A 155 4.73 6.72 -1.64
C LYS A 155 5.69 5.55 -1.80
N GLN A 156 5.19 4.32 -1.68
CA GLN A 156 6.00 3.09 -1.80
C GLN A 156 6.72 2.94 -3.16
N PHE A 157 6.22 3.62 -4.20
CA PHE A 157 6.78 3.67 -5.56
C PHE A 157 7.34 5.06 -5.95
N ASN A 158 7.57 5.96 -4.99
CA ASN A 158 8.11 7.32 -5.20
C ASN A 158 7.34 8.18 -6.21
N LYS A 159 6.01 8.00 -6.30
CA LYS A 159 5.12 8.72 -7.21
C LYS A 159 4.65 10.05 -6.61
N ASN A 160 5.61 10.90 -6.29
CA ASN A 160 5.39 12.15 -5.56
C ASN A 160 4.45 13.12 -6.30
N ASP A 161 4.56 13.21 -7.63
CA ASP A 161 3.69 14.06 -8.47
C ASP A 161 2.22 13.62 -8.40
N ASP A 162 1.95 12.31 -8.43
CA ASP A 162 0.60 11.77 -8.30
C ASP A 162 0.00 12.09 -6.92
N ILE A 163 0.80 12.01 -5.85
CA ILE A 163 0.39 12.40 -4.49
C ILE A 163 0.06 13.89 -4.43
N ALA A 164 0.93 14.74 -4.98
CA ALA A 164 0.72 16.18 -5.04
C ALA A 164 -0.58 16.52 -5.78
N MET A 165 -0.83 15.90 -6.94
CA MET A 165 -2.05 16.08 -7.72
C MET A 165 -3.33 15.65 -6.98
N ILE A 166 -3.28 14.61 -6.14
CA ILE A 166 -4.39 14.22 -5.27
C ILE A 166 -4.62 15.29 -4.18
N ARG A 167 -3.56 15.78 -3.53
CA ARG A 167 -3.67 16.81 -2.48
C ARG A 167 -4.15 18.16 -3.05
N LEU A 168 -3.70 18.57 -4.23
CA LEU A 168 -4.22 19.74 -4.95
C LEU A 168 -5.71 19.61 -5.28
N ARG A 169 -6.16 18.42 -5.72
CA ARG A 169 -7.58 18.14 -5.97
C ARG A 169 -8.42 18.28 -4.71
N GLN A 170 -7.99 17.65 -3.61
CA GLN A 170 -8.64 17.77 -2.30
C GLN A 170 -8.69 19.23 -1.82
N ALA A 171 -7.61 19.99 -1.99
CA ALA A 171 -7.56 21.41 -1.62
C ALA A 171 -8.53 22.28 -2.44
N ARG A 172 -8.74 21.95 -3.72
CA ARG A 172 -9.72 22.64 -4.58
C ARG A 172 -11.16 22.36 -4.15
N GLU A 173 -11.44 21.14 -3.70
CA GLU A 173 -12.77 20.67 -3.26
C GLU A 173 -13.09 21.05 -1.80
N THR A 174 -12.11 21.55 -1.04
CA THR A 174 -12.26 21.95 0.36
C THR A 174 -12.60 23.44 0.52
N ASN A 175 -13.70 23.71 1.24
CA ASN A 175 -14.13 25.09 1.56
C ASN A 175 -13.53 25.64 2.87
N ASN A 176 -13.06 24.77 3.78
CA ASN A 176 -12.37 25.19 5.00
C ASN A 176 -10.95 25.69 4.68
N TYR A 177 -10.62 26.92 5.08
CA TYR A 177 -9.35 27.57 4.74
C TYR A 177 -8.12 26.86 5.33
N ASP A 178 -8.15 26.49 6.61
CA ASP A 178 -7.00 25.88 7.30
C ASP A 178 -6.67 24.49 6.76
N THR A 179 -7.72 23.70 6.47
CA THR A 179 -7.61 22.38 5.84
C THR A 179 -7.06 22.52 4.43
N LYS A 180 -7.55 23.50 3.66
CA LYS A 180 -7.07 23.80 2.31
C LYS A 180 -5.60 24.22 2.31
N LEU A 181 -5.18 25.10 3.22
CA LEU A 181 -3.79 25.53 3.38
C LEU A 181 -2.89 24.33 3.74
N THR A 182 -3.33 23.46 4.64
CA THR A 182 -2.62 22.23 5.01
C THR A 182 -2.42 21.31 3.81
N LEU A 183 -3.46 21.09 3.00
CA LEU A 183 -3.41 20.26 1.80
C LEU A 183 -2.49 20.85 0.71
N LEU A 184 -2.48 22.18 0.54
CA LEU A 184 -1.58 22.89 -0.37
C LEU A 184 -0.11 22.78 0.07
N ASN A 185 0.17 22.96 1.36
CA ASN A 185 1.52 22.78 1.91
C ASN A 185 2.01 21.34 1.74
N HIS A 186 1.16 20.34 2.00
CA HIS A 186 1.47 18.94 1.70
C HIS A 186 1.75 18.71 0.21
N ALA A 187 0.95 19.27 -0.70
CA ALA A 187 1.21 19.15 -2.13
C ALA A 187 2.58 19.74 -2.52
N ALA A 188 2.90 20.93 -2.00
CA ALA A 188 4.19 21.58 -2.24
C ALA A 188 5.38 20.74 -1.75
N MET A 189 5.26 20.06 -0.60
CA MET A 189 6.32 19.17 -0.10
C MET A 189 6.64 18.05 -1.09
N TYR A 190 5.65 17.36 -1.67
CA TYR A 190 5.91 16.27 -2.63
C TYR A 190 6.50 16.78 -3.95
N VAL A 191 6.04 17.93 -4.47
CA VAL A 191 6.58 18.57 -5.69
C VAL A 191 8.02 19.04 -5.51
N LEU A 192 8.36 19.58 -4.34
CA LEU A 192 9.71 20.03 -4.01
C LEU A 192 10.61 18.93 -3.44
N HIS A 193 10.12 17.68 -3.36
CA HIS A 193 10.80 16.52 -2.78
C HIS A 193 11.34 16.76 -1.35
N LEU A 194 10.58 17.50 -0.54
CA LEU A 194 10.88 17.83 0.85
C LEU A 194 10.27 16.79 1.84
N THR A 195 10.26 15.51 1.44
CA THR A 195 9.46 14.43 2.06
C THR A 195 10.28 13.19 2.38
#